data_AF-A0A538QNP9-F1
#
_entry.id   AF-A0A538QNP9-F1
#
_cell.length_a   1.000
_cell.length_b   1.000
_cell.length_c   1.000
_cell.angle_alpha   90.00
_cell.angle_beta   90.00
_cell.angle_gamma   90.00
#
_symmetry.space_group_name_H-M   'P 1'
#
loop_
_entity.id
_entity.type
_entity.pdbx_description
1 polymer ?
#
loop_
_entity_poly.entity_id
_entity_poly.type
_entity_poly.pdbx_seq_one_letter_code
_entity_poly.pdbx_strand_id
1 'polypeptide(L)'
;MHEGQDSFTDSPDSEEFGPYLVYERLGIGGMATVHRAKKRGIAGFERGVALKRMLPHLTQDAEFIGSFVHEAKLASSLVHPNIAHIYDFGQINNVYYIAMEHVDGFNVRKLLRYSQQQKVVPPLGVVLSILCELCEALEYAHTFVDESGQAQGIVHRDVSPSNLIVARTGHLKVIDFGIAKARSQPLHTEAGRVKGKFGYMSPEAVMGRPVGPASDVFSAGIVAHELLTARPLF
;
A
#
# COMPACT_ATOMS: atom_id res chain seq x y z
N MET A 1 -27.61 20.27 33.36
CA MET A 1 -26.25 20.61 32.88
C MET A 1 -26.07 19.90 31.54
N HIS A 2 -26.45 20.57 30.46
CA HIS A 2 -25.91 20.33 29.10
C HIS A 2 -24.39 20.64 29.18
N GLU A 3 -23.45 20.08 28.41
CA GLU A 3 -23.43 19.39 27.13
C GLU A 3 -22.00 18.86 26.93
N GLY A 4 -21.81 17.85 26.08
CA GLY A 4 -20.49 17.34 25.70
C GLY A 4 -20.57 16.13 24.77
N GLN A 5 -21.49 16.18 23.79
CA GLN A 5 -21.36 15.35 22.61
C GLN A 5 -20.37 16.05 21.71
N ASP A 6 -19.18 15.46 21.54
CA ASP A 6 -18.26 15.83 20.47
C ASP A 6 -18.94 15.48 19.14
N SER A 7 -19.77 16.40 18.64
CA SER A 7 -20.23 16.43 17.27
C SER A 7 -19.01 16.72 16.41
N PHE A 8 -18.39 15.67 15.88
CA PHE A 8 -17.41 15.80 14.80
C PHE A 8 -18.12 16.47 13.63
N THR A 9 -17.81 17.75 13.43
CA THR A 9 -18.22 18.51 12.27
C THR A 9 -17.83 17.74 11.00
N ASP A 10 -18.83 17.43 10.16
CA ASP A 10 -18.60 17.04 8.77
C ASP A 10 -17.59 18.04 8.19
N SER A 11 -16.43 17.54 7.74
CA SER A 11 -15.56 18.38 6.95
C SER A 11 -16.36 18.82 5.71
N PRO A 12 -16.25 20.07 5.25
CA PRO A 12 -17.05 20.55 4.10
C PRO A 12 -16.81 19.77 2.79
N ASP A 13 -15.83 18.86 2.78
CA ASP A 13 -15.46 17.97 1.66
C ASP A 13 -15.74 16.48 1.95
N SER A 14 -16.54 16.13 2.96
CA SER A 14 -16.88 14.73 3.22
C SER A 14 -17.91 14.21 2.20
N GLU A 15 -17.63 13.05 1.61
CA GLU A 15 -18.43 12.39 0.58
C GLU A 15 -18.98 11.07 1.11
N GLU A 16 -20.28 10.82 0.91
CA GLU A 16 -20.85 9.49 1.14
C GLU A 16 -20.61 8.58 -0.08
N PHE A 17 -20.00 7.42 0.17
CA PHE A 17 -19.73 6.39 -0.83
C PHE A 17 -20.27 5.05 -0.31
N GLY A 18 -21.57 4.81 -0.52
CA GLY A 18 -22.29 3.69 0.09
C GLY A 18 -22.14 3.68 1.61
N PRO A 19 -21.60 2.60 2.24
CA PRO A 19 -21.45 2.56 3.70
C PRO A 19 -20.23 3.35 4.21
N TYR A 20 -19.49 4.04 3.34
CA TYR A 20 -18.27 4.75 3.70
C TYR A 20 -18.49 6.26 3.72
N LEU A 21 -18.14 6.92 4.83
CA LEU A 21 -17.95 8.37 4.89
C LEU A 21 -16.48 8.67 4.54
N VAL A 22 -16.23 9.25 3.38
CA VAL A 22 -14.90 9.59 2.86
C VAL A 22 -14.61 11.04 3.21
N TYR A 23 -13.45 11.36 3.80
CA TYR A 23 -13.21 12.72 4.31
C TYR A 23 -11.78 13.25 4.12
N GLU A 24 -10.84 12.43 3.66
CA GLU A 24 -9.47 12.88 3.33
C GLU A 24 -8.92 12.08 2.14
N ARG A 25 -8.28 12.74 1.18
CA ARG A 25 -7.52 12.04 0.14
C ARG A 25 -6.09 11.81 0.64
N LEU A 26 -5.70 10.54 0.76
CA LEU A 26 -4.36 10.14 1.20
C LEU A 26 -3.35 10.10 0.05
N GLY A 27 -3.82 9.82 -1.17
CA GLY A 27 -2.96 9.80 -2.35
C GLY A 27 -3.68 9.45 -3.64
N ILE A 28 -2.95 9.60 -4.75
CA ILE A 28 -3.38 9.23 -6.11
C ILE A 28 -2.29 8.33 -6.70
N GLY A 29 -2.67 7.13 -7.08
CA GLY A 29 -1.85 6.21 -7.87
C GLY A 29 -2.26 6.23 -9.35
N GLY A 30 -1.57 5.43 -10.17
CA GLY A 30 -1.84 5.37 -11.61
C GLY A 30 -3.23 4.82 -11.98
N MET A 31 -3.81 3.95 -11.15
CA MET A 31 -5.09 3.27 -11.43
C MET A 31 -6.19 3.60 -10.42
N ALA A 32 -5.85 4.22 -9.30
CA ALA A 32 -6.74 4.38 -8.17
C ALA A 32 -6.38 5.60 -7.32
N THR A 33 -7.34 6.04 -6.53
CA THR A 33 -7.19 7.06 -5.49
C THR A 33 -7.38 6.41 -4.13
N VAL A 34 -6.55 6.78 -3.15
CA VAL A 34 -6.66 6.25 -1.79
C VAL A 34 -7.15 7.37 -0.88
N HIS A 35 -8.18 7.06 -0.10
CA HIS A 35 -8.81 8.01 0.81
C HIS A 35 -8.85 7.45 2.23
N ARG A 36 -8.85 8.34 3.22
CA ARG A 36 -9.26 8.00 4.58
C ARG A 36 -10.79 8.05 4.62
N ALA A 37 -11.39 7.01 5.17
CA ALA A 37 -12.82 6.90 5.30
C ALA A 37 -13.20 6.20 6.61
N LYS A 38 -14.47 6.31 6.99
CA LYS A 38 -15.09 5.52 8.05
C LYS A 38 -16.16 4.62 7.45
N LYS A 39 -16.07 3.30 7.67
CA LYS A 39 -17.17 2.38 7.37
C LYS A 39 -18.20 2.50 8.50
N ARG A 40 -19.41 2.96 8.17
CA ARG A 40 -20.55 3.04 9.09
C ARG A 40 -21.22 1.67 9.18
N GLY A 41 -21.38 1.15 10.39
CA GLY A 41 -22.08 -0.08 10.72
C GLY A 41 -23.38 0.18 11.47
N ILE A 42 -23.99 -0.89 11.98
CA ILE A 42 -25.20 -0.79 12.80
C ILE A 42 -24.89 -0.15 14.17
N ALA A 43 -25.91 0.44 14.79
CA ALA A 43 -25.84 0.99 16.16
C ALA A 43 -24.69 1.98 16.41
N GLY A 44 -24.29 2.75 15.38
CA GLY A 44 -23.22 3.75 15.48
C GLY A 44 -21.81 3.18 15.50
N PHE A 45 -21.62 1.88 15.21
CA PHE A 45 -20.30 1.31 15.04
C PHE A 45 -19.60 1.93 13.83
N GLU A 46 -18.40 2.49 14.02
CA GLU A 46 -17.58 3.03 12.94
C GLU A 46 -16.20 2.35 12.94
N ARG A 47 -15.69 2.04 11.74
CA ARG A 47 -14.31 1.56 11.56
C ARG A 47 -13.56 2.48 10.60
N GLY A 48 -12.40 2.98 11.03
CA GLY A 48 -11.49 3.69 10.15
C GLY A 48 -10.91 2.75 9.08
N VAL A 49 -10.96 3.17 7.82
CA VAL A 49 -10.46 2.40 6.67
C VAL A 49 -9.69 3.29 5.71
N ALA A 50 -8.70 2.71 5.03
CA ALA A 50 -8.15 3.26 3.81
C ALA A 50 -9.00 2.73 2.64
N LEU A 51 -9.59 3.62 1.87
CA LEU A 51 -10.48 3.29 0.76
C LEU A 51 -9.78 3.58 -0.56
N LYS A 52 -9.32 2.51 -1.24
CA LYS A 52 -8.73 2.58 -2.57
C LYS A 52 -9.84 2.46 -3.62
N ARG A 53 -10.09 3.53 -4.37
CA ARG A 53 -11.14 3.62 -5.40
C ARG A 53 -10.52 3.67 -6.78
N MET A 54 -10.95 2.80 -7.70
CA MET A 54 -10.53 2.84 -9.10
C MET A 54 -10.87 4.18 -9.72
N LEU A 55 -10.01 4.69 -10.61
CA LEU A 55 -10.29 5.93 -11.34
C LEU A 55 -11.48 5.73 -12.29
N PRO A 56 -12.46 6.65 -12.35
CA PRO A 56 -13.68 6.48 -13.15
C PRO A 56 -13.44 6.19 -14.64
N HIS A 57 -12.39 6.75 -15.24
CA HIS A 57 -12.07 6.51 -16.65
C HIS A 57 -11.52 5.10 -16.93
N LEU A 58 -11.13 4.35 -15.89
CA LEU A 58 -10.61 2.98 -16.01
C LEU A 58 -11.68 1.91 -15.72
N THR A 59 -12.90 2.30 -15.31
CA THR A 59 -13.96 1.36 -14.94
C THR A 59 -14.61 0.66 -16.15
N GLN A 60 -14.18 0.98 -17.37
CA GLN A 60 -14.62 0.32 -18.61
C GLN A 60 -13.50 -0.49 -19.28
N ASP A 61 -12.29 -0.43 -18.75
CA ASP A 61 -11.15 -1.16 -19.29
C ASP A 61 -11.00 -2.51 -18.59
N ALA A 62 -11.30 -3.59 -19.32
CA ALA A 62 -11.29 -4.95 -18.80
C ALA A 62 -9.91 -5.36 -18.25
N GLU A 63 -8.81 -4.83 -18.77
CA GLU A 63 -7.46 -5.15 -18.32
C GLU A 63 -7.19 -4.55 -16.93
N PHE A 64 -7.54 -3.27 -16.75
CA PHE A 64 -7.39 -2.59 -15.46
C PHE A 64 -8.35 -3.14 -14.41
N ILE A 65 -9.59 -3.46 -14.79
CA ILE A 65 -10.55 -4.12 -13.89
C ILE A 65 -10.01 -5.49 -13.47
N GLY A 66 -9.60 -6.33 -14.41
CA GLY A 66 -9.06 -7.65 -14.12
C GLY A 66 -7.83 -7.60 -13.21
N SER A 67 -6.95 -6.63 -13.43
CA SER A 67 -5.76 -6.42 -12.59
C SER A 67 -6.11 -5.97 -11.17
N PHE A 68 -7.07 -5.05 -11.02
CA PHE A 68 -7.53 -4.57 -9.71
C PHE A 68 -8.28 -5.64 -8.91
N VAL A 69 -9.15 -6.42 -9.57
CA VAL A 69 -9.83 -7.58 -8.97
C VAL A 69 -8.82 -8.64 -8.53
N HIS A 70 -7.80 -8.90 -9.36
CA HIS A 70 -6.78 -9.88 -9.04
C HIS A 70 -5.94 -9.46 -7.83
N GLU A 71 -5.55 -8.18 -7.75
CA GLU A 71 -4.88 -7.61 -6.58
C GLU A 71 -5.73 -7.80 -5.31
N ALA A 72 -7.01 -7.44 -5.37
CA ALA A 72 -7.92 -7.57 -4.23
C ALA A 72 -8.04 -9.03 -3.75
N LYS A 73 -8.22 -9.98 -4.67
CA LYS A 73 -8.38 -11.42 -4.34
C LYS A 73 -7.13 -12.03 -3.70
N LEU A 74 -5.95 -11.73 -4.23
CA LEU A 74 -4.72 -12.27 -3.69
C LEU A 74 -4.43 -11.68 -2.31
N ALA A 75 -4.54 -10.36 -2.17
CA ALA A 75 -4.25 -9.69 -0.91
C ALA A 75 -5.32 -9.91 0.17
N SER A 76 -6.59 -10.21 -0.20
CA SER A 76 -7.64 -10.50 0.80
C SER A 76 -7.42 -11.80 1.56
N SER A 77 -6.65 -12.71 1.00
CA SER A 77 -6.34 -14.00 1.64
C SER A 77 -5.16 -13.90 2.61
N LEU A 78 -4.42 -12.78 2.59
CA LEU A 78 -3.25 -12.57 3.45
C LEU A 78 -3.69 -12.07 4.84
N VAL A 79 -3.30 -12.80 5.87
CA VAL A 79 -3.51 -12.43 7.28
C VAL A 79 -2.18 -12.51 8.01
N HIS A 80 -1.51 -11.36 8.14
CA HIS A 80 -0.21 -11.25 8.79
C HIS A 80 -0.11 -9.94 9.58
N PRO A 81 0.50 -9.91 10.78
CA PRO A 81 0.63 -8.69 11.58
C PRO A 81 1.26 -7.53 10.81
N ASN A 82 2.24 -7.81 9.94
CA ASN A 82 2.95 -6.79 9.16
C ASN A 82 2.41 -6.57 7.74
N ILE A 83 1.23 -7.10 7.39
CA ILE A 83 0.54 -6.81 6.13
C ILE A 83 -0.78 -6.11 6.45
N ALA A 84 -1.09 -5.01 5.76
CA ALA A 84 -2.36 -4.32 5.94
C ALA A 84 -3.51 -5.18 5.43
N HIS A 85 -4.47 -5.44 6.32
CA HIS A 85 -5.57 -6.35 6.02
C HIS A 85 -6.60 -5.72 5.07
N ILE A 86 -7.09 -6.49 4.10
CA ILE A 86 -8.22 -6.08 3.26
C ILE A 86 -9.51 -6.51 3.95
N TYR A 87 -10.37 -5.54 4.25
CA TYR A 87 -11.67 -5.79 4.88
C TYR A 87 -12.77 -6.09 3.87
N ASP A 88 -12.72 -5.46 2.70
CA ASP A 88 -13.82 -5.49 1.75
C ASP A 88 -13.32 -5.19 0.33
N PHE A 89 -13.96 -5.81 -0.64
CA PHE A 89 -13.79 -5.52 -2.07
C PHE A 89 -15.15 -5.54 -2.74
N GLY A 90 -15.47 -4.50 -3.48
CA GLY A 90 -16.76 -4.43 -4.14
C GLY A 90 -16.85 -3.31 -5.17
N GLN A 91 -18.09 -3.00 -5.53
CA GLN A 91 -18.41 -1.98 -6.51
C GLN A 91 -19.59 -1.14 -6.01
N ILE A 92 -19.47 0.19 -6.11
CA ILE A 92 -20.52 1.14 -5.76
C ILE A 92 -20.60 2.17 -6.89
N ASN A 93 -21.80 2.40 -7.44
CA ASN A 93 -22.01 3.34 -8.55
C ASN A 93 -21.03 3.12 -9.71
N ASN A 94 -20.82 1.86 -10.10
CA ASN A 94 -19.88 1.42 -11.13
C ASN A 94 -18.37 1.64 -10.81
N VAL A 95 -18.02 2.12 -9.61
CA VAL A 95 -16.64 2.30 -9.16
C VAL A 95 -16.21 1.13 -8.29
N TYR A 96 -15.20 0.39 -8.74
CA TYR A 96 -14.58 -0.66 -7.93
C TYR A 96 -13.77 -0.05 -6.78
N TYR A 97 -13.84 -0.69 -5.62
CA TYR A 97 -13.13 -0.24 -4.43
C TYR A 97 -12.53 -1.41 -3.63
N ILE A 98 -11.46 -1.13 -2.91
CA ILE A 98 -10.89 -1.98 -1.86
C ILE A 98 -10.90 -1.16 -0.57
N ALA A 99 -11.58 -1.67 0.46
CA ALA A 99 -11.48 -1.13 1.81
C ALA A 99 -10.47 -1.95 2.61
N MET A 100 -9.45 -1.30 3.14
CA MET A 100 -8.34 -1.94 3.84
C MET A 100 -8.04 -1.25 5.16
N GLU A 101 -7.19 -1.88 5.97
CA GLU A 101 -6.67 -1.36 7.22
C GLU A 101 -6.14 0.07 7.02
N HIS A 102 -6.71 1.02 7.78
CA HIS A 102 -6.11 2.33 7.91
C HIS A 102 -5.01 2.25 8.95
N VAL A 103 -3.76 2.24 8.50
CA VAL A 103 -2.60 2.21 9.41
C VAL A 103 -2.33 3.62 9.89
N ASP A 104 -2.54 3.85 11.18
CA ASP A 104 -2.22 5.13 11.80
C ASP A 104 -0.71 5.24 12.08
N GLY A 105 -0.02 6.04 11.28
CA GLY A 105 1.44 6.14 11.31
C GLY A 105 2.01 7.01 10.19
N PHE A 106 3.28 6.79 9.87
CA PHE A 106 3.95 7.46 8.76
C PHE A 106 4.65 6.43 7.87
N ASN A 107 4.69 6.69 6.56
CA ASN A 107 5.44 5.82 5.67
C ASN A 107 6.96 6.06 5.80
N VAL A 108 7.74 5.03 5.49
CA VAL A 108 9.21 5.07 5.53
C VAL A 108 9.76 6.18 4.62
N ARG A 109 9.06 6.55 3.54
CA ARG A 109 9.43 7.70 2.71
C ARG A 109 9.44 9.02 3.49
N LYS A 110 8.47 9.25 4.39
CA LYS A 110 8.48 10.43 5.28
C LYS A 110 9.65 10.37 6.26
N LEU A 111 9.96 9.20 6.83
CA LEU A 111 11.12 8.99 7.70
C LEU A 111 12.44 9.34 6.98
N LEU A 112 12.62 8.85 5.76
CA LEU A 112 13.81 9.11 4.96
C LEU A 112 13.95 10.60 4.60
N ARG A 113 12.85 11.26 4.22
CA ARG A 113 12.85 12.71 3.96
C ARG A 113 13.26 13.52 5.20
N TYR A 114 12.73 13.16 6.36
CA TYR A 114 13.12 13.79 7.62
C TYR A 114 14.61 13.58 7.91
N SER A 115 15.09 12.33 7.79
CA SER A 115 16.49 11.94 7.97
C SER A 115 17.44 12.75 7.07
N GLN A 116 17.08 12.92 5.79
CA GLN A 116 17.81 13.73 4.82
C GLN A 116 17.87 15.22 5.21
N GLN A 117 16.73 15.79 5.61
CA GLN A 117 16.63 17.20 6.01
C GLN A 117 17.46 17.50 7.25
N GLN A 118 17.41 16.59 8.23
CA GLN A 118 18.14 16.73 9.49
C GLN A 118 19.60 16.26 9.39
N LYS A 119 20.01 15.66 8.26
CA LYS A 119 21.33 15.04 8.06
C LYS A 119 21.67 14.02 9.14
N VAL A 120 20.67 13.26 9.58
CA VAL A 120 20.82 12.15 10.53
C VAL A 120 20.30 10.87 9.90
N VAL A 121 20.86 9.74 10.30
CA VAL A 121 20.29 8.43 9.95
C VAL A 121 19.35 7.96 11.07
N PRO A 122 18.28 7.22 10.74
CA PRO A 122 17.49 6.54 11.76
C PRO A 122 18.38 5.65 12.64
N PRO A 123 18.07 5.50 13.95
CA PRO A 123 18.81 4.61 14.83
C PRO A 123 18.86 3.18 14.28
N LEU A 124 20.01 2.52 14.37
CA LEU A 124 20.22 1.19 13.79
C LEU A 124 19.17 0.17 14.25
N GLY A 125 18.79 0.17 15.54
CA GLY A 125 17.76 -0.72 16.05
C GLY A 125 16.39 -0.52 15.40
N VAL A 126 16.03 0.72 15.07
CA VAL A 126 14.77 1.03 14.35
C VAL A 126 14.85 0.52 12.92
N VAL A 127 15.99 0.72 12.24
CA VAL A 127 16.21 0.21 10.88
C VAL A 127 16.09 -1.31 10.84
N LEU A 128 16.77 -2.01 11.75
CA LEU A 128 16.73 -3.46 11.82
C LEU A 128 15.32 -3.98 12.12
N SER A 129 14.58 -3.34 13.03
CA SER A 129 13.19 -3.70 13.32
C SER A 129 12.30 -3.61 12.07
N ILE A 130 12.40 -2.50 11.32
CA ILE A 130 11.65 -2.33 10.07
C ILE A 130 12.02 -3.41 9.04
N LEU A 131 13.30 -3.72 8.89
CA LEU A 131 13.76 -4.70 7.91
C LEU A 131 13.38 -6.13 8.27
N CYS A 132 13.45 -6.51 9.55
CA CYS A 132 13.00 -7.82 10.03
C CYS A 132 11.50 -8.01 9.75
N GLU A 133 10.66 -7.08 10.17
CA GLU A 133 9.21 -7.16 9.95
C GLU A 133 8.83 -7.11 8.46
N LEU A 134 9.61 -6.41 7.63
CA LEU A 134 9.46 -6.42 6.18
C LEU A 134 9.77 -7.81 5.61
N CYS A 135 10.88 -8.41 6.04
CA CYS A 135 11.27 -9.75 5.62
C CYS A 135 10.24 -10.80 6.04
N GLU A 136 9.71 -10.73 7.27
CA GLU A 136 8.64 -11.61 7.75
C GLU A 136 7.37 -11.48 6.90
N ALA A 137 6.95 -10.25 6.58
CA ALA A 137 5.80 -10.02 5.70
C ALA A 137 6.00 -10.57 4.28
N LEU A 138 7.20 -10.38 3.73
CA LEU A 138 7.55 -10.86 2.39
C LEU A 138 7.63 -12.39 2.35
N GLU A 139 8.30 -13.00 3.33
CA GLU A 139 8.37 -14.46 3.46
C GLU A 139 6.97 -15.05 3.55
N TYR A 140 6.11 -14.53 4.42
CA TYR A 140 4.72 -14.97 4.54
C TYR A 140 3.99 -14.96 3.20
N ALA A 141 4.10 -13.87 2.42
CA ALA A 141 3.46 -13.77 1.11
C ALA A 141 4.08 -14.73 0.07
N HIS A 142 5.41 -14.84 0.04
CA HIS A 142 6.15 -15.71 -0.88
C HIS A 142 5.85 -17.19 -0.63
N THR A 143 5.66 -17.58 0.63
CA THR A 143 5.34 -18.97 1.02
C THR A 143 3.85 -19.20 1.23
N PHE A 144 2.99 -18.22 0.89
CA PHE A 144 1.56 -18.31 1.15
C PHE A 144 0.94 -19.52 0.43
N VAL A 145 0.21 -20.32 1.21
CA VAL A 145 -0.57 -21.46 0.75
C VAL A 145 -2.03 -21.14 1.01
N ASP A 146 -2.88 -21.27 -0.01
CA ASP A 146 -4.31 -20.99 0.13
C ASP A 146 -5.07 -22.13 0.83
N GLU A 147 -6.37 -21.95 1.02
CA GLU A 147 -7.25 -22.93 1.67
C GLU A 147 -7.32 -24.28 0.94
N SER A 148 -6.96 -24.33 -0.35
CA SER A 148 -6.90 -25.56 -1.13
C SER A 148 -5.58 -26.32 -0.96
N GLY A 149 -4.62 -25.78 -0.21
CA GLY A 149 -3.29 -26.33 -0.05
C GLY A 149 -2.34 -25.99 -1.20
N GLN A 150 -2.73 -25.07 -2.09
CA GLN A 150 -1.90 -24.67 -3.22
C GLN A 150 -0.99 -23.49 -2.86
N ALA A 151 0.31 -23.63 -3.11
CA ALA A 151 1.26 -22.54 -2.98
C ALA A 151 0.97 -21.46 -4.04
N GLN A 152 0.70 -20.24 -3.59
CA GLN A 152 0.34 -19.12 -4.45
C GLN A 152 1.57 -18.27 -4.86
N GLY A 153 2.64 -18.28 -4.06
CA GLY A 153 3.89 -17.60 -4.42
C GLY A 153 3.73 -16.09 -4.65
N ILE A 154 3.03 -15.40 -3.74
CA ILE A 154 2.59 -14.02 -3.97
C ILE A 154 3.78 -13.06 -3.85
N VAL A 155 4.21 -12.51 -4.98
CA VAL A 155 5.26 -11.48 -5.04
C VAL A 155 4.62 -10.09 -4.93
N HIS A 156 5.17 -9.22 -4.08
CA HIS A 156 4.67 -7.86 -3.87
C HIS A 156 4.92 -6.97 -5.10
N ARG A 157 6.08 -7.08 -5.74
CA ARG A 157 6.49 -6.35 -6.96
C ARG A 157 6.58 -4.82 -6.83
N ASP A 158 6.44 -4.29 -5.62
CA ASP A 158 6.36 -2.86 -5.37
C ASP A 158 6.87 -2.44 -3.99
N VAL A 159 7.81 -3.20 -3.45
CA VAL A 159 8.45 -2.86 -2.17
C VAL A 159 9.16 -1.52 -2.35
N SER A 160 8.71 -0.51 -1.62
CA SER A 160 9.25 0.84 -1.67
C SER A 160 8.92 1.60 -0.39
N PRO A 161 9.67 2.64 0.01
CA PRO A 161 9.42 3.38 1.24
C PRO A 161 8.02 4.01 1.35
N SER A 162 7.32 4.22 0.23
CA SER A 162 5.93 4.71 0.21
C SER A 162 4.91 3.66 0.64
N ASN A 163 5.22 2.38 0.48
CA ASN A 163 4.34 1.25 0.75
C ASN A 163 4.64 0.56 2.09
N LEU A 164 5.53 1.15 2.88
CA LEU A 164 5.94 0.67 4.19
C LEU A 164 5.51 1.71 5.21
N ILE A 165 4.54 1.39 6.06
CA ILE A 165 4.04 2.29 7.10
C ILE A 165 4.53 1.82 8.45
N VAL A 166 5.22 2.70 9.18
CA VAL A 166 5.51 2.50 10.59
C VAL A 166 4.31 3.03 11.38
N ALA A 167 3.55 2.12 11.98
CA ALA A 167 2.42 2.45 12.83
C ALA A 167 2.88 3.17 14.10
N ARG A 168 1.98 3.93 14.75
CA ARG A 168 2.31 4.56 16.05
C ARG A 168 2.71 3.57 17.14
N THR A 169 2.29 2.32 17.02
CA THR A 169 2.68 1.22 17.91
C THR A 169 4.14 0.79 17.72
N GLY A 170 4.82 1.25 16.67
CA GLY A 170 6.20 0.92 16.33
C GLY A 170 6.34 -0.19 15.27
N HIS A 171 5.26 -0.91 14.98
CA HIS A 171 5.26 -2.01 14.00
C HIS A 171 5.13 -1.52 12.57
N LEU A 172 5.81 -2.20 11.66
CA LEU A 172 5.68 -2.06 10.22
C LEU A 172 4.38 -2.70 9.72
N LYS A 173 3.73 -2.01 8.79
CA LYS A 173 2.68 -2.52 7.92
C LYS A 173 3.08 -2.32 6.47
N VAL A 174 3.14 -3.41 5.73
CA VAL A 174 3.28 -3.43 4.27
C VAL A 174 1.89 -3.20 3.67
N ILE A 175 1.79 -2.23 2.76
CA ILE A 175 0.55 -1.87 2.07
C ILE A 175 0.70 -2.07 0.56
N ASP A 176 -0.43 -2.24 -0.12
CA ASP A 176 -0.53 -2.08 -1.59
C ASP A 176 0.36 -3.06 -2.38
N PHE A 177 0.05 -4.35 -2.28
CA PHE A 177 0.69 -5.39 -3.11
C PHE A 177 0.48 -5.03 -4.58
N GLY A 178 1.58 -4.66 -5.27
CA GLY A 178 1.57 -4.02 -6.58
C GLY A 178 1.24 -4.94 -7.75
N ILE A 179 0.41 -5.96 -7.52
CA ILE A 179 0.07 -7.06 -8.42
C ILE A 179 -0.47 -6.51 -9.75
N ALA A 180 -1.26 -5.43 -9.72
CA ALA A 180 -1.82 -4.80 -10.91
C ALA A 180 -0.78 -4.16 -11.86
N LYS A 181 0.43 -3.82 -11.38
CA LYS A 181 1.47 -3.18 -12.21
C LYS A 181 2.22 -4.12 -13.14
N ALA A 182 2.11 -5.43 -12.92
CA ALA A 182 2.83 -6.42 -13.72
C ALA A 182 2.19 -6.71 -15.08
N ARG A 183 0.93 -6.31 -15.29
CA ARG A 183 0.21 -6.53 -16.56
C ARG A 183 0.12 -5.26 -17.42
N SER A 184 0.07 -4.09 -16.79
CA SER A 184 -0.45 -2.86 -17.41
C SER A 184 0.61 -1.81 -17.81
N GLN A 185 1.90 -2.15 -17.84
CA GLN A 185 2.91 -1.21 -18.36
C GLN A 185 3.67 -1.78 -19.55
N PRO A 186 3.35 -1.36 -20.78
CA PRO A 186 4.42 -1.06 -21.72
C PRO A 186 5.35 -0.05 -21.03
N LEU A 187 6.65 -0.33 -21.07
CA LEU A 187 7.70 0.62 -20.67
C LEU A 187 7.63 1.86 -21.58
N HIS A 188 6.70 2.77 -21.33
CA HIS A 188 6.75 4.11 -21.91
C HIS A 188 7.73 4.94 -21.09
N THR A 189 9.01 4.78 -21.44
CA THR A 189 10.03 5.76 -21.09
C THR A 189 9.81 7.02 -21.92
N GLU A 190 8.93 7.92 -21.46
CA GLU A 190 9.11 9.31 -21.84
C GLU A 190 10.42 9.79 -21.21
N ALA A 191 11.36 10.13 -22.09
CA ALA A 191 12.69 10.59 -21.74
C ALA A 191 12.61 11.73 -20.71
N GLY A 192 13.11 11.49 -19.49
CA GLY A 192 13.46 12.55 -18.54
C GLY A 192 12.65 12.67 -17.23
N ARG A 193 11.62 11.84 -16.96
CA ARG A 193 10.88 11.87 -15.66
C ARG A 193 10.86 10.55 -14.88
N VAL A 194 11.84 9.68 -15.11
CA VAL A 194 12.06 8.45 -14.34
C VAL A 194 12.67 8.79 -12.97
N LYS A 195 11.89 9.21 -11.97
CA LYS A 195 12.49 9.76 -10.73
C LYS A 195 11.96 9.26 -9.38
N GLY A 196 11.14 8.22 -9.32
CA GLY A 196 10.55 7.83 -8.02
C GLY A 196 10.44 6.34 -7.73
N LYS A 197 9.84 5.58 -8.64
CA LYS A 197 9.41 4.20 -8.37
C LYS A 197 10.30 3.15 -9.05
N PHE A 198 10.84 3.50 -10.22
CA PHE A 198 11.83 2.70 -10.94
C PHE A 198 13.11 2.45 -10.14
N GLY A 199 13.49 3.39 -9.26
CA GLY A 199 14.67 3.25 -8.41
C GLY A 199 14.60 2.11 -7.39
N TYR A 200 13.44 1.45 -7.22
CA TYR A 200 13.29 0.26 -6.38
C TYR A 200 13.05 -1.02 -7.18
N MET A 201 12.95 -0.95 -8.51
CA MET A 201 12.68 -2.13 -9.35
C MET A 201 13.94 -2.98 -9.50
N SER A 202 13.77 -4.30 -9.46
CA SER A 202 14.86 -5.23 -9.75
C SER A 202 15.27 -5.20 -11.22
N PRO A 203 16.51 -5.62 -11.56
CA PRO A 203 16.98 -5.64 -12.94
C PRO A 203 16.06 -6.44 -13.87
N GLU A 204 15.57 -7.60 -13.43
CA GLU A 204 14.62 -8.41 -14.19
C GLU A 204 13.28 -7.70 -14.41
N ALA A 205 12.78 -6.94 -13.42
CA ALA A 205 11.56 -6.15 -13.57
C ALA A 205 11.73 -5.02 -14.58
N VAL A 206 12.85 -4.29 -14.53
CA VAL A 206 13.18 -3.23 -15.50
C VAL A 206 13.33 -3.79 -16.92
N MET A 207 13.85 -5.01 -17.06
CA MET A 207 14.01 -5.70 -18.33
C MET A 207 12.71 -6.39 -18.83
N GLY A 208 11.60 -6.29 -18.09
CA GLY A 208 10.34 -6.97 -18.44
C GLY A 208 10.43 -8.50 -18.40
N ARG A 209 11.38 -9.05 -17.64
CA ARG A 209 11.54 -10.50 -17.43
C ARG A 209 10.61 -10.97 -16.31
N PRO A 210 10.36 -12.30 -16.19
CA PRO A 210 9.57 -12.84 -15.09
C PRO A 210 10.09 -12.39 -13.72
N VAL A 211 9.21 -11.78 -12.92
CA VAL A 211 9.49 -11.24 -11.58
C VAL A 211 9.09 -12.27 -10.54
N GLY A 212 10.03 -12.61 -9.65
CA GLY A 212 9.86 -13.62 -8.59
C GLY A 212 10.15 -13.04 -7.19
N PRO A 213 10.12 -13.88 -6.14
CA PRO A 213 10.43 -13.47 -4.76
C PRO A 213 11.74 -12.69 -4.60
N ALA A 214 12.79 -13.07 -5.35
CA ALA A 214 14.09 -12.40 -5.33
C ALA A 214 14.01 -10.91 -5.74
N SER A 215 13.01 -10.53 -6.52
CA SER A 215 12.79 -9.14 -6.90
C SER A 215 12.37 -8.28 -5.72
N ASP A 216 11.52 -8.80 -4.83
CA ASP A 216 11.14 -8.10 -3.60
C ASP A 216 12.32 -7.98 -2.64
N VAL A 217 13.18 -9.01 -2.56
CA VAL A 217 14.41 -8.98 -1.77
C VAL A 217 15.37 -7.91 -2.26
N PHE A 218 15.54 -7.78 -3.58
CA PHE A 218 16.34 -6.70 -4.17
C PHE A 218 15.80 -5.32 -3.78
N SER A 219 14.49 -5.11 -3.92
CA SER A 219 13.82 -3.87 -3.52
C SER A 219 13.95 -3.59 -2.02
N ALA A 220 13.83 -4.61 -1.16
CA ALA A 220 14.06 -4.50 0.27
C ALA A 220 15.52 -4.11 0.60
N GLY A 221 16.49 -4.62 -0.17
CA GLY A 221 17.90 -4.21 -0.07
C GLY A 221 18.11 -2.73 -0.37
N ILE A 222 17.37 -2.18 -1.34
CA ILE A 222 17.40 -0.73 -1.64
C ILE A 222 16.82 0.06 -0.46
N VAL A 223 15.68 -0.37 0.08
CA VAL A 223 15.09 0.24 1.28
C VAL A 223 16.08 0.22 2.45
N ALA A 224 16.78 -0.90 2.67
CA ALA A 224 17.80 -1.04 3.69
C ALA A 224 18.95 -0.03 3.49
N HIS A 225 19.48 0.09 2.27
CA HIS A 225 20.51 1.08 1.96
C HIS A 225 20.04 2.50 2.29
N GLU A 226 18.85 2.89 1.85
CA GLU A 226 18.34 4.24 2.09
C GLU A 226 18.13 4.50 3.58
N LEU A 227 17.61 3.53 4.34
CA LEU A 227 17.45 3.65 5.79
C LEU A 227 18.79 3.78 6.50
N LEU A 228 19.81 3.01 6.10
CA LEU A 228 21.13 3.02 6.74
C LEU A 228 21.97 4.25 6.42
N THR A 229 21.76 4.85 5.25
CA THR A 229 22.61 5.95 4.74
C THR A 229 21.90 7.29 4.68
N ALA A 230 20.58 7.31 4.82
CA ALA A 230 19.69 8.43 4.49
C ALA A 230 19.86 8.94 3.05
N ARG A 231 20.43 8.15 2.12
CA ARG A 231 20.71 8.55 0.73
C ARG A 231 20.06 7.56 -0.25
N PRO A 232 19.52 8.04 -1.37
CA PRO A 232 19.06 7.15 -2.44
C PRO A 232 20.25 6.32 -2.96
N LEU A 233 19.98 5.06 -3.34
CA LEU A 233 21.01 4.20 -3.95
C LEU A 233 21.28 4.59 -5.42
N PHE A 234 20.25 5.04 -6.13
CA PHE A 234 20.29 5.43 -7.55
C PHE A 234 19.84 6.87 -7.76
#